data_AF-A0A6J3BHZ6-F1
#
_entry.id   AF-A0A6J3BHZ6-F1
#
_cell.length_a   1.000
_cell.length_b   1.000
_cell.length_c   1.000
_cell.angle_alpha   90.00
_cell.angle_beta   90.00
_cell.angle_gamma   90.00
#
_symmetry.space_group_name_H-M   'P 1'
#
loop_
_entity.id
_entity.type
_entity.pdbx_description
1 polymer ?
#
loop_
_entity_poly.entity_id
_entity_poly.type
_entity_poly.pdbx_seq_one_letter_code
_entity_poly.pdbx_strand_id
1 'polypeptide(L)'
;MTGDWRKEFFQAVDVTLDPVTAHPALILSEKNRRIIWGEKPQDLPEDPQRFYSLPCVLGHQVITSGRCYWEVEVGDSGAWDLGICRPHVTRKGRISIKPEDGFWAIRFYKDEYWALTSPETQLTLKEHPATVCIFLEYEEGRISFYNMTDKSHIHTLSQGSFDGPLRPFFRLWSSDSGHLTICPVSEAAQVPLC
;
A
#
# COMPACT_ATOMS: atom_id res chain seq x y z
N MET A 1 29.71 -5.40 9.79
CA MET A 1 28.99 -5.87 8.58
C MET A 1 27.64 -5.20 8.60
N THR A 2 27.52 -4.03 7.96
CA THR A 2 26.39 -3.09 8.08
C THR A 2 25.80 -2.82 6.70
N GLY A 3 25.53 -3.89 5.94
CA GLY A 3 24.74 -3.82 4.72
C GLY A 3 23.26 -3.89 5.09
N ASP A 4 22.44 -3.07 4.44
CA ASP A 4 20.98 -3.19 4.52
C ASP A 4 20.58 -4.50 3.81
N TRP A 5 20.37 -5.58 4.58
CA TRP A 5 20.10 -6.93 4.08
C TRP A 5 18.94 -6.97 3.07
N ARG A 6 18.00 -6.04 3.18
CA ARG A 6 16.85 -5.92 2.27
C ARG A 6 17.32 -5.76 0.83
N LYS A 7 18.39 -4.99 0.61
CA LYS A 7 18.95 -4.69 -0.71
C LYS A 7 19.68 -5.88 -1.34
N GLU A 8 20.02 -6.91 -0.55
CA GLU A 8 20.65 -8.12 -1.07
C GLU A 8 19.62 -9.09 -1.69
N PHE A 9 18.37 -9.04 -1.22
CA PHE A 9 17.34 -10.00 -1.62
C PHE A 9 16.13 -9.38 -2.34
N PHE A 10 15.88 -8.09 -2.15
CA PHE A 10 14.72 -7.37 -2.68
C PHE A 10 15.13 -6.12 -3.45
N GLN A 11 14.45 -5.88 -4.57
CA GLN A 11 14.55 -4.65 -5.32
C GLN A 11 13.70 -3.54 -4.69
N ALA A 12 14.30 -2.37 -4.43
CA ALA A 12 13.54 -1.21 -3.98
C ALA A 12 12.70 -0.66 -5.15
N VAL A 13 11.39 -0.50 -4.94
CA VAL A 13 10.46 0.04 -5.94
C VAL A 13 10.22 1.51 -5.67
N ASP A 14 10.49 2.35 -6.66
CA ASP A 14 10.20 3.78 -6.57
C ASP A 14 8.72 4.06 -6.84
N VAL A 15 7.88 3.81 -5.84
CA VAL A 15 6.42 3.93 -6.00
C VAL A 15 6.00 5.40 -6.09
N THR A 16 5.18 5.72 -7.09
CA THR A 16 4.45 7.00 -7.18
C THR A 16 2.96 6.71 -7.37
N LEU A 17 2.11 7.58 -6.83
CA LEU A 17 0.67 7.47 -6.84
C LEU A 17 0.10 7.86 -8.21
N ASP A 18 -0.90 7.12 -8.65
CA ASP A 18 -1.59 7.31 -9.93
C ASP A 18 -2.85 8.19 -9.75
N PRO A 19 -2.82 9.47 -10.21
CA PRO A 19 -3.95 10.39 -10.08
C PRO A 19 -5.22 9.92 -10.82
N VAL A 20 -5.09 9.05 -11.83
CA VAL A 20 -6.23 8.51 -12.56
C VAL A 20 -7.04 7.58 -11.68
N THR A 21 -6.37 6.81 -10.81
CA THR A 21 -7.04 5.88 -9.89
C THR A 21 -7.57 6.55 -8.62
N ALA A 22 -7.03 7.73 -8.28
CA ALA A 22 -7.28 8.39 -7.00
C ALA A 22 -8.74 8.81 -6.83
N HIS A 23 -9.31 8.47 -5.69
CA HIS A 23 -10.63 8.94 -5.28
C HIS A 23 -10.68 10.48 -5.22
N PRO A 24 -11.78 11.14 -5.68
CA PRO A 24 -11.85 12.60 -5.75
C PRO A 24 -11.63 13.34 -4.42
N ALA A 25 -11.89 12.71 -3.28
CA ALA A 25 -11.63 13.28 -1.95
C ALA A 25 -10.14 13.31 -1.55
N LEU A 26 -9.27 12.61 -2.27
CA LEU A 26 -7.84 12.57 -1.97
C LEU A 26 -7.08 13.58 -2.83
N ILE A 27 -6.19 14.34 -2.22
CA ILE A 27 -5.23 15.20 -2.91
C ILE A 27 -3.87 14.51 -2.90
N LEU A 28 -3.22 14.48 -4.07
CA LEU A 28 -1.86 13.96 -4.23
C LEU A 28 -0.87 15.11 -4.27
N SER A 29 0.22 15.00 -3.51
CA SER A 29 1.27 16.02 -3.46
C SER A 29 2.66 15.39 -3.43
N GLU A 30 3.70 16.22 -3.33
CA GLU A 30 5.11 15.79 -3.24
C GLU A 30 5.52 14.86 -4.40
N LYS A 31 5.26 15.30 -5.63
CA LYS A 31 5.50 14.51 -6.86
C LYS A 31 4.76 13.16 -6.84
N ASN A 32 3.50 13.19 -6.41
CA ASN A 32 2.62 12.03 -6.26
C ASN A 32 3.18 10.99 -5.29
N ARG A 33 3.73 11.40 -4.15
CA ARG A 33 4.16 10.48 -3.09
C ARG A 33 3.34 10.62 -1.83
N ARG A 34 2.65 11.73 -1.66
CA ARG A 34 1.87 12.03 -0.47
C ARG A 34 0.39 12.03 -0.77
N ILE A 35 -0.39 11.39 0.10
CA ILE A 35 -1.85 11.35 0.11
C ILE A 35 -2.32 12.19 1.29
N ILE A 36 -3.17 13.19 1.03
CA ILE A 36 -3.91 13.91 2.06
C ILE A 36 -5.40 13.94 1.70
N TRP A 37 -6.24 14.18 2.69
CA TRP A 37 -7.66 14.42 2.45
C TRP A 37 -7.91 15.88 2.03
N GLY A 38 -8.67 16.08 0.95
CA GLY A 38 -9.08 17.41 0.51
C GLY A 38 -10.32 17.91 1.27
N GLU A 39 -10.40 19.21 1.53
CA GLU A 39 -11.58 19.81 2.20
C GLU A 39 -12.89 19.53 1.45
N LYS A 40 -12.81 19.47 0.12
CA LYS A 40 -13.91 19.14 -0.77
C LYS A 40 -13.43 18.13 -1.83
N PRO A 41 -14.30 17.22 -2.29
CA PRO A 41 -14.00 16.38 -3.44
C PRO A 41 -13.63 17.23 -4.66
N GLN A 42 -12.59 16.81 -5.38
CA GLN A 42 -12.16 17.42 -6.62
C GLN A 42 -13.18 17.18 -7.74
N ASP A 43 -13.35 18.16 -8.62
CA ASP A 43 -14.09 18.00 -9.87
C ASP A 43 -13.16 17.38 -10.91
N LEU A 44 -13.27 16.06 -11.08
CA LEU A 44 -12.42 15.26 -11.97
C LEU A 44 -13.28 14.56 -13.02
N PRO A 45 -12.77 14.38 -14.25
CA PRO A 45 -13.49 13.64 -15.28
C PRO A 45 -13.76 12.19 -14.83
N GLU A 46 -14.87 11.64 -15.32
CA GLU A 46 -15.18 10.24 -15.11
C GLU A 46 -14.11 9.34 -15.75
N ASP A 47 -13.59 8.40 -14.97
CA ASP A 47 -12.62 7.40 -15.45
C ASP A 47 -12.94 6.03 -14.83
N PRO A 48 -13.04 4.95 -15.62
CA PRO A 48 -13.34 3.62 -15.09
C PRO A 48 -12.27 3.06 -14.13
N GLN A 49 -11.04 3.58 -14.15
CA GLN A 49 -9.96 3.18 -13.25
C GLN A 49 -10.04 3.88 -11.89
N ARG A 50 -10.83 4.95 -11.78
CA ARG A 50 -10.95 5.76 -10.56
C ARG A 50 -11.78 5.04 -9.50
N PHE A 51 -11.30 5.06 -8.25
CA PHE A 51 -12.12 4.70 -7.11
C PHE A 51 -13.17 5.78 -6.81
N TYR A 52 -14.42 5.37 -6.61
CA TYR A 52 -15.52 6.29 -6.26
C TYR A 52 -16.22 5.95 -4.96
N SER A 53 -16.10 4.70 -4.49
CA SER A 53 -16.81 4.25 -3.28
C SER A 53 -15.94 4.21 -2.03
N LEU A 54 -14.63 3.98 -2.19
CA LEU A 54 -13.66 4.04 -1.11
C LEU A 54 -12.58 5.08 -1.44
N PRO A 55 -12.08 5.83 -0.45
CA PRO A 55 -11.01 6.81 -0.59
C PRO A 55 -9.64 6.15 -0.77
N CYS A 56 -9.47 5.50 -1.93
CA CYS A 56 -8.30 4.73 -2.29
C CYS A 56 -7.54 5.36 -3.46
N VAL A 57 -6.28 4.97 -3.60
CA VAL A 57 -5.41 5.29 -4.75
C VAL A 57 -4.42 4.15 -4.95
N LEU A 58 -3.99 3.92 -6.19
CA LEU A 58 -2.96 2.94 -6.52
C LEU A 58 -1.62 3.59 -6.87
N GLY A 59 -0.54 2.84 -6.72
CA GLY A 59 0.76 3.20 -7.30
C GLY A 59 0.79 2.96 -8.81
N HIS A 60 1.51 3.76 -9.59
CA HIS A 60 1.71 3.56 -11.04
C HIS A 60 2.39 2.23 -11.36
N GLN A 61 3.25 1.76 -10.46
CA GLN A 61 4.05 0.57 -10.65
C GLN A 61 3.16 -0.67 -10.76
N VAL A 62 3.40 -1.44 -11.82
CA VAL A 62 2.77 -2.73 -12.08
C VAL A 62 3.84 -3.81 -11.85
N ILE A 63 3.58 -4.70 -10.90
CA ILE A 63 4.50 -5.77 -10.50
C ILE A 63 3.95 -7.09 -11.05
N THR A 64 4.79 -7.82 -11.76
CA THR A 64 4.44 -9.08 -12.43
C THR A 64 5.40 -10.23 -12.15
N SER A 65 6.49 -9.97 -11.42
CA SER A 65 7.51 -10.95 -11.06
C SER A 65 8.46 -10.38 -10.01
N GLY A 66 9.24 -11.27 -9.39
CA GLY A 66 10.39 -10.96 -8.57
C GLY A 66 10.07 -10.62 -7.11
N ARG A 67 11.13 -10.19 -6.42
CA ARG A 67 11.10 -9.81 -5.02
C ARG A 67 11.40 -8.33 -4.89
N CYS A 68 10.46 -7.57 -4.34
CA CYS A 68 10.59 -6.12 -4.27
C CYS A 68 10.03 -5.55 -2.97
N TYR A 69 10.38 -4.30 -2.66
CA TYR A 69 9.86 -3.62 -1.47
C TYR A 69 9.68 -2.12 -1.67
N TRP A 70 8.80 -1.52 -0.88
CA TRP A 70 8.69 -0.07 -0.71
C TRP A 70 8.29 0.27 0.72
N GLU A 71 8.50 1.53 1.11
CA GLU A 71 8.24 2.03 2.46
C GLU A 71 7.18 3.13 2.41
N VAL A 72 6.34 3.16 3.43
CA VAL A 72 5.28 4.15 3.61
C VAL A 72 5.38 4.73 5.01
N GLU A 73 5.66 6.01 5.10
CA GLU A 73 5.48 6.79 6.31
C GLU A 73 3.99 6.92 6.60
N VAL A 74 3.61 6.41 7.76
CA VAL A 74 2.25 6.47 8.30
C VAL A 74 2.17 7.47 9.46
N GLY A 75 3.28 7.70 10.18
CA GLY A 75 3.39 8.68 11.27
C GLY A 75 2.21 8.60 12.24
N ASP A 76 1.60 9.74 12.53
CA ASP A 76 0.44 9.88 13.42
C ASP A 76 -0.91 9.68 12.69
N SER A 77 -0.93 9.00 11.54
CA SER A 77 -2.17 8.81 10.77
C SER A 77 -3.16 7.91 11.49
N GLY A 78 -4.37 8.42 11.71
CA GLY A 78 -5.38 7.75 12.54
C GLY A 78 -6.11 6.56 11.90
N ALA A 79 -6.15 6.46 10.57
CA ALA A 79 -6.79 5.33 9.89
C ALA A 79 -6.35 5.13 8.43
N TRP A 80 -5.87 3.94 8.11
CA TRP A 80 -5.34 3.62 6.77
C TRP A 80 -5.42 2.13 6.45
N ASP A 81 -5.45 1.81 5.15
CA ASP A 81 -5.19 0.46 4.64
C ASP A 81 -3.96 0.52 3.69
N LEU A 82 -3.04 -0.44 3.81
CA LEU A 82 -1.82 -0.54 3.00
C LEU A 82 -1.62 -1.96 2.45
N GLY A 83 -1.21 -2.08 1.19
CA GLY A 83 -0.87 -3.38 0.62
C GLY A 83 -0.76 -3.38 -0.90
N ILE A 84 -1.28 -4.42 -1.53
CA ILE A 84 -1.37 -4.58 -2.98
C ILE A 84 -2.77 -4.97 -3.41
N CYS A 85 -3.11 -4.71 -4.67
CA CYS A 85 -4.31 -5.27 -5.27
C CYS A 85 -4.16 -5.55 -6.77
N ARG A 86 -5.15 -6.25 -7.33
CA ARG A 86 -5.29 -6.41 -8.78
C ARG A 86 -5.63 -5.07 -9.46
N PRO A 87 -5.13 -4.80 -10.69
CA PRO A 87 -5.47 -3.58 -11.42
C PRO A 87 -6.97 -3.38 -11.66
N HIS A 88 -7.75 -4.46 -11.76
CA HIS A 88 -9.17 -4.41 -12.14
C HIS A 88 -10.13 -4.78 -10.99
N VAL A 89 -9.72 -4.54 -9.73
CA VAL A 89 -10.64 -4.65 -8.59
C VAL A 89 -11.83 -3.69 -8.73
N THR A 90 -12.96 -4.04 -8.12
CA THR A 90 -14.18 -3.21 -8.10
C THR A 90 -13.89 -1.82 -7.52
N ARG A 91 -14.33 -0.76 -8.22
CA ARG A 91 -14.08 0.65 -7.89
C ARG A 91 -15.32 1.46 -7.52
N LYS A 92 -16.51 0.93 -7.82
CA LYS A 92 -17.84 1.53 -7.58
C LYS A 92 -18.74 0.52 -6.87
N GLY A 93 -19.65 1.02 -6.03
CA GLY A 93 -20.64 0.21 -5.31
C GLY A 93 -20.09 -0.38 -4.01
N ARG A 94 -20.54 -1.59 -3.68
CA ARG A 94 -20.11 -2.29 -2.47
C ARG A 94 -18.74 -2.94 -2.71
N ILE A 95 -17.71 -2.45 -2.03
CA ILE A 95 -16.34 -2.94 -2.12
C ILE A 95 -15.97 -3.59 -0.79
N SER A 96 -15.41 -4.79 -0.84
CA SER A 96 -14.75 -5.45 0.28
C SER A 96 -13.26 -5.56 -0.03
N ILE A 97 -12.42 -5.25 0.96
CA ILE A 97 -10.96 -5.34 0.84
C ILE A 97 -10.57 -6.66 1.48
N LYS A 98 -10.36 -7.69 0.65
CA LYS A 98 -9.98 -9.05 1.06
C LYS A 98 -9.32 -9.81 -0.11
N PRO A 99 -8.55 -10.88 0.17
CA PRO A 99 -7.88 -11.66 -0.87
C PRO A 99 -8.78 -12.15 -1.99
N GLU A 100 -10.00 -12.60 -1.66
CA GLU A 100 -10.95 -13.15 -2.63
C GLU A 100 -11.43 -12.10 -3.64
N ASP A 101 -11.38 -10.82 -3.26
CA ASP A 101 -11.72 -9.68 -4.14
C ASP A 101 -10.47 -9.03 -4.75
N GLY A 102 -9.31 -9.67 -4.63
CA GLY A 102 -8.05 -9.26 -5.24
C GLY A 102 -7.26 -8.21 -4.45
N PHE A 103 -7.41 -8.16 -3.13
CA PHE A 103 -6.65 -7.28 -2.24
C PHE A 103 -5.87 -8.06 -1.18
N TRP A 104 -4.61 -7.71 -0.97
CA TRP A 104 -3.80 -8.22 0.14
C TRP A 104 -3.23 -7.04 0.90
N ALA A 105 -3.81 -6.74 2.06
CA ALA A 105 -3.54 -5.52 2.80
C ALA A 105 -3.68 -5.70 4.31
N ILE A 106 -3.06 -4.79 5.05
CA ILE A 106 -3.27 -4.57 6.48
C ILE A 106 -3.98 -3.23 6.69
N ARG A 107 -4.58 -3.08 7.88
CA ARG A 107 -5.33 -1.90 8.30
C ARG A 107 -4.86 -1.42 9.66
N PHE A 108 -4.88 -0.11 9.84
CA PHE A 108 -4.92 0.53 11.15
C PHE A 108 -6.21 1.34 11.28
N TYR A 109 -6.96 1.16 12.35
CA TYR A 109 -8.16 1.92 12.66
C TYR A 109 -8.51 1.80 14.15
N LYS A 110 -8.86 2.91 14.81
CA LYS A 110 -9.22 2.94 16.24
C LYS A 110 -8.18 2.29 17.15
N ASP A 111 -6.91 2.61 16.91
CA ASP A 111 -5.76 2.05 17.66
C ASP A 111 -5.58 0.52 17.54
N GLU A 112 -6.24 -0.11 16.57
CA GLU A 112 -6.14 -1.54 16.31
C GLU A 112 -5.56 -1.81 14.92
N TYR A 113 -4.79 -2.90 14.83
CA TYR A 113 -4.21 -3.38 13.58
C TYR A 113 -4.89 -4.66 13.13
N TRP A 114 -5.10 -4.79 11.83
CA TRP A 114 -5.82 -5.91 11.25
C TRP A 114 -5.15 -6.39 9.96
N ALA A 115 -5.04 -7.69 9.79
CA ALA A 115 -4.85 -8.30 8.48
C ALA A 115 -6.21 -8.46 7.81
N LEU A 116 -6.36 -7.96 6.59
CA LEU A 116 -7.64 -7.95 5.87
C LEU A 116 -7.90 -9.28 5.18
N THR A 117 -7.88 -10.36 5.96
CA THR A 117 -8.31 -11.71 5.58
C THR A 117 -9.83 -11.84 5.58
N SER A 118 -10.38 -13.01 5.18
CA SER A 118 -11.81 -13.31 5.35
C SER A 118 -11.99 -14.53 6.27
N PRO A 119 -12.40 -14.35 7.55
CA PRO A 119 -12.66 -13.08 8.25
C PRO A 119 -11.37 -12.28 8.53
N GLU A 120 -11.50 -10.99 8.89
CA GLU A 120 -10.36 -10.15 9.28
C GLU A 120 -9.66 -10.73 10.52
N THR A 121 -8.33 -10.65 10.57
CA THR A 121 -7.51 -11.16 11.68
C THR A 121 -6.90 -10.00 12.46
N GLN A 122 -7.21 -9.87 13.75
CA GLN A 122 -6.61 -8.84 14.59
C GLN A 122 -5.12 -9.09 14.80
N LEU A 123 -4.32 -8.03 14.77
CA LEU A 123 -2.87 -8.07 14.93
C LEU A 123 -2.48 -7.34 16.22
N THR A 124 -1.57 -7.94 16.98
CA THR A 124 -0.97 -7.30 18.16
C THR A 124 0.45 -6.87 17.81
N LEU A 125 0.69 -5.56 17.79
CA LEU A 125 2.01 -4.98 17.58
C LEU A 125 2.60 -4.56 18.93
N LYS A 126 3.94 -4.60 19.03
CA LYS A 126 4.66 -4.15 20.23
C LYS A 126 4.80 -2.63 20.29
N GLU A 127 4.96 -2.02 19.13
CA GLU A 127 5.23 -0.59 18.93
C GLU A 127 4.38 -0.08 17.75
N HIS A 128 3.97 1.19 17.78
CA HIS A 128 3.30 1.81 16.64
C HIS A 128 4.33 2.09 15.52
N PRO A 129 4.03 1.71 14.26
CA PRO A 129 4.93 2.02 13.16
C PRO A 129 4.83 3.51 12.80
N ALA A 130 5.98 4.20 12.74
CA ALA A 130 6.07 5.48 12.04
C ALA A 130 6.18 5.24 10.52
N THR A 131 6.80 4.13 10.14
CA THR A 131 6.97 3.67 8.76
C THR A 131 6.69 2.18 8.66
N VAL A 132 5.92 1.79 7.65
CA VAL A 132 5.67 0.38 7.30
C VAL A 132 6.47 0.05 6.04
N CYS A 133 7.30 -0.99 6.10
CA CYS A 133 7.94 -1.56 4.92
C CYS A 133 7.11 -2.74 4.41
N ILE A 134 6.85 -2.74 3.11
CA ILE A 134 6.04 -3.75 2.42
C ILE A 134 6.95 -4.51 1.48
N PHE A 135 7.05 -5.82 1.70
CA PHE A 135 7.82 -6.74 0.86
C PHE A 135 6.86 -7.61 0.06
N LEU A 136 7.13 -7.76 -1.23
CA LEU A 136 6.43 -8.67 -2.12
C LEU A 136 7.42 -9.71 -2.65
N GLU A 137 7.09 -10.98 -2.49
CA GLU A 137 7.74 -12.12 -3.12
C GLU A 137 6.74 -12.73 -4.09
N TYR A 138 6.80 -12.30 -5.35
CA TYR A 138 5.73 -12.51 -6.32
C TYR A 138 5.54 -14.00 -6.62
N GLU A 139 6.63 -14.71 -6.94
CA GLU A 139 6.61 -16.12 -7.31
C GLU A 139 6.15 -17.01 -6.15
N GLU A 140 6.50 -16.65 -4.92
CA GLU A 140 6.09 -17.35 -3.70
C GLU A 140 4.69 -16.97 -3.21
N GLY A 141 4.04 -15.98 -3.83
CA GLY A 141 2.70 -15.56 -3.44
C GLY A 141 2.63 -14.88 -2.08
N ARG A 142 3.72 -14.26 -1.61
CA ARG A 142 3.80 -13.66 -0.27
C ARG A 142 3.89 -12.15 -0.30
N ILE A 143 3.12 -11.49 0.56
CA ILE A 143 3.31 -10.08 0.93
C ILE A 143 3.50 -9.97 2.43
N SER A 144 4.60 -9.34 2.84
CA SER A 144 5.00 -9.21 4.25
C SER A 144 5.10 -7.74 4.64
N PHE A 145 4.63 -7.43 5.84
CA PHE A 145 4.60 -6.09 6.41
C PHE A 145 5.51 -6.04 7.63
N TYR A 146 6.36 -5.01 7.70
CA TYR A 146 7.30 -4.81 8.81
C TYR A 146 7.13 -3.41 9.38
N ASN A 147 7.17 -3.33 10.71
CA ASN A 147 7.28 -2.08 11.43
C ASN A 147 8.74 -1.64 11.40
N MET A 148 9.03 -0.49 10.81
CA MET A 148 10.41 0.01 10.71
C MET A 148 10.88 0.79 11.94
N THR A 149 9.98 1.14 12.87
CA THR A 149 10.32 1.75 14.17
C THR A 149 11.15 0.79 15.02
N ASP A 150 10.63 -0.43 15.22
CA ASP A 150 11.26 -1.46 16.06
C ASP A 150 11.82 -2.64 15.25
N LYS A 151 11.72 -2.57 13.91
CA LYS A 151 12.16 -3.60 12.94
C LYS A 151 11.44 -4.94 13.13
N SER A 152 10.25 -4.94 13.74
CA SER A 152 9.46 -6.15 13.96
C SER A 152 8.62 -6.52 12.73
N HIS A 153 8.34 -7.82 12.61
CA HIS A 153 7.36 -8.32 11.65
C HIS A 153 5.94 -7.99 12.15
N ILE A 154 5.11 -7.46 11.26
CA ILE A 154 3.70 -7.17 11.54
C ILE A 154 2.85 -8.38 11.13
N HIS A 155 2.90 -8.75 9.86
CA HIS A 155 2.11 -9.85 9.31
C HIS A 155 2.62 -10.28 7.93
N THR A 156 2.29 -11.51 7.51
CA THR A 156 2.48 -11.99 6.14
C THR A 156 1.19 -12.59 5.64
N LEU A 157 0.67 -12.05 4.53
CA LEU A 157 -0.39 -12.69 3.77
C LEU A 157 0.27 -13.56 2.71
N SER A 158 -0.26 -14.77 2.54
CA SER A 158 0.21 -15.69 1.51
C SER A 158 -0.95 -16.26 0.74
N GLN A 159 -0.71 -16.47 -0.54
CA GLN A 159 -1.46 -17.35 -1.40
C GLN A 159 -0.47 -18.21 -2.17
N GLY A 160 -0.94 -19.16 -3.00
CA GLY A 160 -0.06 -19.70 -4.03
C GLY A 160 0.50 -18.58 -4.91
N SER A 161 1.43 -18.91 -5.81
CA SER A 161 2.06 -17.94 -6.72
C SER A 161 1.07 -16.91 -7.28
N PHE A 162 1.42 -15.63 -7.25
CA PHE A 162 0.58 -14.60 -7.87
C PHE A 162 0.53 -14.79 -9.39
N ASP A 163 -0.65 -14.65 -9.98
CA ASP A 163 -0.85 -14.69 -11.43
C ASP A 163 -1.29 -13.34 -11.99
N GLY A 164 -0.60 -12.82 -13.00
CA GLY A 164 -0.92 -11.51 -13.57
C GLY A 164 -0.58 -10.30 -12.68
N PRO A 165 -0.89 -9.08 -13.16
CA PRO A 165 -0.37 -7.86 -12.57
C PRO A 165 -0.90 -7.58 -11.15
N LEU A 166 -0.05 -6.94 -10.36
CA LEU A 166 -0.34 -6.37 -9.05
C LEU A 166 0.09 -4.90 -9.02
N ARG A 167 -0.61 -4.09 -8.22
CA ARG A 167 -0.27 -2.68 -7.99
C ARG A 167 -0.24 -2.37 -6.50
N PRO A 168 0.67 -1.49 -6.03
CA PRO A 168 0.61 -0.95 -4.68
C PRO A 168 -0.75 -0.28 -4.41
N PHE A 169 -1.29 -0.52 -3.23
CA PHE A 169 -2.62 -0.09 -2.81
C PHE A 169 -2.54 0.71 -1.52
N PHE A 170 -3.23 1.86 -1.51
CA PHE A 170 -3.27 2.79 -0.38
C PHE A 170 -4.69 3.30 -0.17
N ARG A 171 -5.10 3.41 1.09
CA ARG A 171 -6.37 4.03 1.48
C ARG A 171 -6.17 4.90 2.71
N LEU A 172 -6.77 6.09 2.68
CA LEU A 172 -6.91 6.98 3.83
C LEU A 172 -8.40 7.08 4.14
N TRP A 173 -8.85 6.80 5.37
CA TRP A 173 -10.27 6.52 5.62
C TRP A 173 -11.17 7.76 5.63
N SER A 174 -10.66 8.85 6.17
CA SER A 174 -11.45 10.05 6.47
C SER A 174 -10.54 11.29 6.58
N SER A 175 -11.16 12.46 6.69
CA SER A 175 -10.44 13.75 6.75
C SER A 175 -9.56 13.93 7.99
N ASP A 176 -9.86 13.22 9.08
CA ASP A 176 -9.09 13.20 10.32
C ASP A 176 -7.99 12.14 10.34
N SER A 177 -7.85 11.33 9.27
CA SER A 177 -6.87 10.25 9.21
C SER A 177 -5.43 10.72 9.04
N GLY A 178 -5.17 12.01 8.80
CA GLY A 178 -3.82 12.53 8.59
C GLY A 178 -3.33 12.36 7.14
N HIS A 179 -2.17 11.73 6.93
CA HIS A 179 -1.53 11.63 5.62
C HIS A 179 -0.63 10.40 5.49
N LEU A 180 -0.54 9.85 4.28
CA LEU A 180 0.42 8.80 3.96
C LEU A 180 1.48 9.37 3.03
N THR A 181 2.76 9.06 3.28
CA THR A 181 3.85 9.47 2.39
C THR A 181 4.67 8.25 1.98
N ILE A 182 4.82 8.03 0.68
CA ILE A 182 5.69 6.98 0.13
C ILE A 182 7.13 7.47 0.19
N CYS A 183 8.00 6.70 0.84
CA CYS A 183 9.42 7.04 0.94
C CYS A 183 10.09 6.89 -0.44
N PRO A 184 10.88 7.87 -0.88
CA PRO A 184 11.60 7.78 -2.15
C PRO A 184 12.72 6.74 -2.06
N VAL A 185 12.98 6.05 -3.17
CA VAL A 185 14.16 5.19 -3.28
C VAL A 185 15.40 6.07 -3.48
N SER A 186 16.43 5.87 -2.65
CA SER A 186 17.75 6.48 -2.86
C SER A 186 18.32 6.06 -4.21
N GLU A 187 18.84 7.01 -5.01
CA GLU A 187 19.40 6.79 -6.36
C GLU A 187 20.45 5.66 -6.43
N ALA A 188 21.06 5.28 -5.30
CA ALA A 188 22.00 4.16 -5.21
C ALA A 188 21.37 2.75 -5.31
N ALA A 189 20.03 2.63 -5.41
CA ALA A 189 19.32 1.34 -5.39
C ALA A 189 18.51 1.03 -6.68
N GLN A 190 18.61 1.86 -7.72
CA GLN A 190 17.93 1.61 -8.99
C GLN A 190 18.70 0.57 -9.81
N VAL A 191 18.22 -0.68 -9.82
CA VAL A 191 18.52 -1.62 -10.90
C VAL A 191 17.36 -1.53 -11.91
N PRO A 192 17.60 -1.32 -13.21
CA PRO A 192 16.53 -1.24 -14.20
C PRO A 192 15.76 -2.56 -14.27
N LEU A 193 14.43 -2.50 -14.30
CA LEU A 193 13.60 -3.65 -14.69
C LEU A 193 13.73 -3.84 -16.22
N CYS A 194 13.99 -5.09 -16.63
CA CYS A 194 14.02 -5.51 -18.03
C CYS A 194 12.61 -5.56 -18.64
#